data_AF-A0A8C3EXY0-F1
#
_entry.id   AF-A0A8C3EXY0-F1
#
_cell.length_a   1.000
_cell.length_b   1.000
_cell.length_c   1.000
_cell.angle_alpha   90.00
_cell.angle_beta   90.00
_cell.angle_gamma   90.00
#
_symmetry.space_group_name_H-M   'P 1'
#
loop_
_entity.id
_entity.type
_entity.pdbx_description
1 polymer ?
#
loop_
_entity_poly.entity_id
_entity_poly.type
_entity_poly.pdbx_seq_one_letter_code
_entity_poly.pdbx_strand_id
1 'polypeptide(L)'
;MLICFFLETLGKGCTFIAVLLVVLQWTSEAARPLERKVAAVGSSVLLSAPDNIKDINFIQWEYLNGNISDFIVQYYVGSLEPTIYTHYGDRVVFYSTNGSLLLEKLQETDSGVYKASINLIESEARTTFLKVLRPVSQPQIWSNSSLAGSPIELFCNVPERTVENIDWEKEGGPLPQERCYLLSENDSVLHIGKGEKSDCGFYSCNVSNDISWQESSLNLIIVGISPPLEHALKMSAVALVFALVSGMGFFVLCCQSGKQRIKGETWRWMIIFIQGLVCVSCILLFAATVLWMQEEGPSAAFILLQILFVYVIIVTAFISATLVCQPAKLSGFKTKPWQRVILDSAAPGAVILVVLFASLLLQKIYKLQDRGCSQTVDLTGYAVTSAVISLLGLLTLFIWYHRSQGDQRENKRHSKEEAHQEVQQELGEDMLQRP
;
A
#
# COMPACT_ATOMS: atom_id res chain seq x y z
N MET A 1 -23.25 41.46 49.46
CA MET A 1 -24.44 41.62 50.32
C MET A 1 -25.22 40.31 50.38
N LEU A 2 -24.61 39.23 50.88
CA LEU A 2 -25.28 37.94 51.15
C LEU A 2 -24.43 37.05 52.10
N ILE A 3 -23.64 37.69 52.98
CA ILE A 3 -22.78 37.01 53.97
C ILE A 3 -23.16 37.42 55.40
N CYS A 4 -24.00 38.44 55.59
CA CYS A 4 -24.37 38.94 56.93
C CYS A 4 -25.74 38.45 57.45
N PHE A 5 -26.46 37.58 56.74
CA PHE A 5 -27.78 37.09 57.17
C PHE A 5 -27.79 35.64 57.71
N PHE A 6 -26.62 34.99 57.78
CA PHE A 6 -26.50 33.59 58.22
C PHE A 6 -25.90 33.42 59.62
N LEU A 7 -25.71 34.51 60.38
CA LEU A 7 -25.02 34.46 61.68
C LEU A 7 -25.94 34.50 62.92
N GLU A 8 -27.27 34.49 62.78
CA GLU A 8 -28.20 34.56 63.93
C GLU A 8 -28.96 33.26 64.25
N THR A 9 -28.76 32.16 63.51
CA THR A 9 -29.54 30.90 63.69
C THR A 9 -28.72 29.68 64.13
N LEU A 10 -27.55 29.87 64.75
CA LEU A 10 -26.67 28.75 65.16
C LEU A 10 -26.29 28.77 66.64
N GLY A 11 -27.26 29.00 67.53
CA GLY A 11 -27.06 28.95 68.99
C GLY A 11 -26.94 27.55 69.61
N LYS A 12 -27.10 26.46 68.84
CA LYS A 12 -27.00 25.07 69.35
C LYS A 12 -26.25 24.09 68.42
N GLY A 13 -25.81 24.54 67.24
CA GLY A 13 -25.06 23.72 66.27
C GLY A 13 -23.53 23.73 66.47
N CYS A 14 -22.99 24.69 67.22
CA CYS A 14 -21.54 24.83 67.39
C CYS A 14 -20.89 23.75 68.25
N THR A 15 -21.60 23.11 69.19
CA THR A 15 -21.03 22.03 70.01
C THR A 15 -20.91 20.73 69.23
N PHE A 16 -21.87 20.40 68.37
CA PHE A 16 -21.80 19.22 67.51
C PHE A 16 -20.75 19.37 66.42
N ILE A 17 -20.63 20.56 65.81
CA ILE A 17 -19.59 20.82 64.79
C ILE A 17 -18.20 20.85 65.44
N ALA A 18 -18.06 21.41 66.65
CA ALA A 18 -16.79 21.35 67.39
C ALA A 18 -16.40 19.93 67.78
N VAL A 19 -17.36 19.09 68.23
CA VAL A 19 -17.10 17.67 68.52
C VAL A 19 -16.80 16.88 67.23
N LEU A 20 -17.48 17.17 66.11
CA LEU A 20 -17.18 16.55 64.82
C LEU A 20 -15.79 16.94 64.31
N LEU A 21 -15.38 18.20 64.49
CA LEU A 21 -14.05 18.68 64.12
C LEU A 21 -12.95 18.10 65.02
N VAL A 22 -13.24 17.90 66.32
CA VAL A 22 -12.34 17.20 67.24
C VAL A 22 -12.26 15.71 66.91
N VAL A 23 -13.36 15.05 66.54
CA VAL A 23 -13.35 13.64 66.09
C VAL A 23 -12.65 13.49 64.73
N LEU A 24 -12.79 14.45 63.83
CA LEU A 24 -12.08 14.49 62.54
C LEU A 24 -10.58 14.81 62.68
N GLN A 25 -10.15 15.42 63.79
CA GLN A 25 -8.74 15.61 64.12
C GLN A 25 -8.06 14.34 64.66
N TRP A 26 -8.84 13.32 65.07
CA TRP A 26 -8.31 12.07 65.63
C TRP A 26 -8.14 10.93 64.61
N THR A 27 -8.42 11.17 63.31
CA THR A 27 -8.15 10.20 62.24
C THR A 27 -7.24 10.80 61.18
N SER A 28 -6.03 11.18 61.57
CA SER A 28 -4.92 11.24 60.63
C SER A 28 -3.63 10.90 61.35
N GLU A 29 -3.42 9.61 61.62
CA GLU A 29 -2.07 9.09 61.40
C GLU A 29 -1.78 9.30 59.92
N ALA A 30 -1.15 10.43 59.60
CA ALA A 30 -0.67 10.70 58.26
C ALA A 30 0.39 9.65 57.96
N ALA A 31 -0.03 8.52 57.37
CA ALA A 31 0.88 7.56 56.78
C ALA A 31 1.77 8.35 55.81
N ARG A 32 3.09 8.31 56.03
CA ARG A 32 4.04 9.02 55.17
C ARG A 32 3.82 8.56 53.72
N PRO A 33 3.83 9.48 52.74
CA PRO A 33 3.68 9.09 51.34
C PRO A 33 4.81 8.15 50.94
N LEU A 34 4.44 6.99 50.39
CA LEU A 34 5.35 6.02 49.80
C LEU A 34 6.08 6.69 48.63
N GLU A 35 7.40 6.86 48.74
CA GLU A 35 8.21 7.47 47.68
C GLU A 35 8.30 6.52 46.49
N ARG A 36 8.07 7.00 45.26
CA ARG A 36 8.21 6.19 44.04
C ARG A 36 9.45 6.61 43.28
N LYS A 37 10.32 5.66 42.93
CA LYS A 37 11.47 5.86 42.06
C LYS A 37 11.39 4.93 40.86
N VAL A 38 11.81 5.43 39.71
CA VAL A 38 11.93 4.65 38.48
C VAL A 38 13.37 4.72 38.00
N ALA A 39 13.93 3.60 37.58
CA ALA A 39 15.31 3.50 37.12
C ALA A 39 15.46 2.48 35.99
N ALA A 40 16.51 2.63 35.19
CA ALA A 40 16.81 1.73 34.08
C ALA A 40 17.63 0.51 34.53
N VAL A 41 17.43 -0.64 33.90
CA VAL A 41 18.33 -1.79 34.05
C VAL A 41 19.79 -1.38 33.74
N GLY A 42 20.72 -1.80 34.59
CA GLY A 42 22.15 -1.46 34.53
C GLY A 42 22.52 -0.10 35.13
N SER A 43 21.54 0.77 35.43
CA SER A 43 21.78 2.05 36.11
C SER A 43 21.92 1.88 37.62
N SER A 44 22.02 2.99 38.36
CA SER A 44 22.12 3.01 39.81
C SER A 44 21.07 3.96 40.41
N VAL A 45 20.54 3.64 41.58
CA VAL A 45 19.53 4.47 42.27
C VAL A 45 19.92 4.71 43.71
N LEU A 46 19.86 5.97 44.13
CA LEU A 46 20.04 6.36 45.52
C LEU A 46 18.70 6.27 46.25
N LEU A 47 18.60 5.42 47.27
CA LEU A 47 17.49 5.31 48.19
C LEU A 47 17.83 6.10 49.45
N SER A 48 17.05 7.14 49.73
CA SER A 48 17.29 8.05 50.84
C SER A 48 16.78 7.45 52.15
N ALA A 49 17.53 7.65 53.23
CA ALA A 49 17.05 7.35 54.58
C ALA A 49 16.09 8.44 55.11
N PRO A 50 15.44 8.26 56.27
CA PRO A 50 14.64 9.30 56.91
C PRO A 50 15.45 10.57 57.24
N ASP A 51 14.87 11.76 56.97
CA ASP A 51 15.57 13.06 57.03
C ASP A 51 15.74 13.64 58.46
N ASN A 52 14.97 13.16 59.44
CA ASN A 52 14.94 13.73 60.80
C ASN A 52 15.82 12.93 61.77
N ILE A 53 17.11 13.19 61.72
CA ILE A 53 18.14 12.41 62.37
C ILE A 53 18.58 13.12 63.67
N LYS A 54 18.04 12.68 64.82
CA LYS A 54 18.65 12.95 66.14
C LYS A 54 18.80 11.60 66.83
N ASP A 55 20.02 11.29 67.27
CA ASP A 55 20.39 10.05 67.98
C ASP A 55 20.28 8.73 67.18
N ILE A 56 20.94 8.63 66.02
CA ILE A 56 21.10 7.33 65.32
C ILE A 56 22.05 6.45 66.12
N ASN A 57 21.56 5.30 66.56
CA ASN A 57 22.40 4.21 67.05
C ASN A 57 22.47 3.06 66.05
N PHE A 58 21.41 2.87 65.25
CA PHE A 58 21.26 1.76 64.33
C PHE A 58 20.46 2.14 63.07
N ILE A 59 20.90 1.67 61.90
CA ILE A 59 20.19 1.79 60.61
C ILE A 59 20.03 0.42 59.99
N GLN A 60 18.85 0.15 59.46
CA GLN A 60 18.52 -1.09 58.76
C GLN A 60 17.80 -0.81 57.46
N TRP A 61 18.27 -1.45 56.38
CA TRP A 61 17.60 -1.50 55.09
C TRP A 61 17.04 -2.91 54.84
N GLU A 62 15.78 -2.97 54.42
CA GLU A 62 15.06 -4.21 54.11
C GLU A 62 14.39 -4.11 52.74
N TYR A 63 14.44 -5.20 51.98
CA TYR A 63 13.60 -5.41 50.80
C TYR A 63 12.34 -6.14 51.22
N LEU A 64 11.17 -5.56 50.95
CA LEU A 64 9.88 -6.13 51.31
C LEU A 64 9.32 -6.88 50.11
N ASN A 65 9.23 -8.21 50.23
CA ASN A 65 8.65 -9.10 49.24
C ASN A 65 7.41 -9.78 49.81
N GLY A 66 6.27 -9.10 49.73
CA GLY A 66 5.04 -9.54 50.37
C GLY A 66 5.18 -9.58 51.90
N ASN A 67 5.15 -10.77 52.50
CA ASN A 67 5.29 -10.97 53.95
C ASN A 67 6.73 -11.26 54.40
N ILE A 68 7.69 -11.37 53.47
CA ILE A 68 9.08 -11.68 53.76
C ILE A 68 9.90 -10.38 53.66
N SER A 69 10.70 -10.09 54.70
CA SER A 69 11.66 -8.98 54.71
C SER A 69 13.08 -9.52 54.58
N ASP A 70 13.72 -9.23 53.44
CA ASP A 70 15.12 -9.59 53.23
C ASP A 70 16.00 -8.42 53.66
N PHE A 71 16.86 -8.65 54.66
CA PHE A 71 17.82 -7.64 55.09
C PHE A 71 18.83 -7.34 53.98
N ILE A 72 19.12 -6.06 53.78
CA ILE A 72 20.09 -5.58 52.78
C ILE A 72 21.34 -5.08 53.51
N VAL A 73 21.15 -4.14 54.43
CA VAL A 73 22.23 -3.51 55.21
C VAL A 73 21.81 -3.32 56.65
N GLN A 74 22.73 -3.60 57.57
CA GLN A 74 22.63 -3.23 58.98
C GLN A 74 23.89 -2.49 59.42
N TYR A 75 23.73 -1.34 60.05
CA TYR A 75 24.84 -0.49 60.49
C TYR A 75 24.60 0.09 61.88
N TYR A 76 25.58 -0.08 62.76
CA TYR A 76 25.62 0.56 64.09
C TYR A 76 26.55 1.76 64.04
N VAL A 77 26.14 2.87 64.64
CA VAL A 77 26.97 4.07 64.68
C VAL A 77 28.21 3.81 65.55
N GLY A 78 29.38 3.97 64.95
CA GLY A 78 30.68 3.65 65.58
C GLY A 78 31.32 2.35 65.10
N SER A 79 30.61 1.53 64.31
CA SER A 79 31.21 0.39 63.62
C SER A 79 32.12 0.83 62.48
N LEU A 80 33.21 0.07 62.25
CA LEU A 80 34.15 0.32 61.15
C LEU A 80 33.52 0.09 59.77
N GLU A 81 32.67 -0.93 59.64
CA GLU A 81 32.03 -1.32 58.38
C GLU A 81 30.57 -1.74 58.59
N PRO A 82 29.67 -1.53 57.61
CA PRO A 82 28.29 -2.02 57.65
C PRO A 82 28.21 -3.51 57.31
N THR A 83 27.23 -4.21 57.88
CA THR A 83 26.92 -5.60 57.51
C THR A 83 26.03 -5.59 56.26
N ILE A 84 26.56 -6.03 55.12
CA ILE A 84 25.83 -6.14 53.84
C ILE A 84 25.50 -7.62 53.59
N TYR A 85 24.24 -7.92 53.32
CA TYR A 85 23.77 -9.28 53.09
C TYR A 85 24.03 -9.74 51.64
N THR A 86 24.27 -11.03 51.47
CA THR A 86 24.80 -11.65 50.24
C THR A 86 23.92 -11.47 49.00
N HIS A 87 22.61 -11.29 49.14
CA HIS A 87 21.69 -11.10 48.01
C HIS A 87 21.96 -9.79 47.24
N TYR A 88 22.42 -8.75 47.94
CA TYR A 88 22.69 -7.43 47.37
C TYR A 88 24.18 -7.09 47.32
N GLY A 89 25.02 -7.78 48.10
CA GLY A 89 26.46 -7.98 47.87
C GLY A 89 27.24 -6.79 47.30
N ASP A 90 27.94 -7.01 46.19
CA ASP A 90 28.82 -6.07 45.49
C ASP A 90 28.10 -4.94 44.73
N ARG A 91 26.77 -4.88 44.84
CA ARG A 91 25.92 -3.88 44.17
C ARG A 91 25.48 -2.77 45.10
N VAL A 92 25.87 -2.82 46.37
CA VAL A 92 25.41 -1.87 47.40
C VAL A 92 26.55 -1.00 47.90
N VAL A 93 26.32 0.32 47.86
CA VAL A 93 27.16 1.31 48.51
C VAL A 93 26.34 2.01 49.59
N PHE A 94 26.75 1.85 50.85
CA PHE A 94 26.07 2.45 52.00
C PHE A 94 26.78 3.73 52.46
N TYR A 95 26.02 4.82 52.60
CA TYR A 95 26.54 6.10 53.08
C TYR A 95 26.27 6.29 54.57
N SER A 96 27.28 6.03 55.40
CA SER A 96 27.17 6.15 56.86
C SER A 96 26.88 7.58 57.34
N THR A 97 27.20 8.61 56.53
CA THR A 97 26.97 10.03 56.85
C THR A 97 25.50 10.41 56.92
N ASN A 98 24.64 9.76 56.13
CA ASN A 98 23.20 10.09 56.05
C ASN A 98 22.29 8.86 56.02
N GLY A 99 22.84 7.65 56.18
CA GLY A 99 22.09 6.39 56.19
C GLY A 99 21.57 5.92 54.83
N SER A 100 21.87 6.63 53.74
CA SER A 100 21.31 6.34 52.43
C SER A 100 22.01 5.15 51.76
N LEU A 101 21.28 4.48 50.87
CA LEU A 101 21.72 3.28 50.16
C LEU A 101 21.77 3.55 48.66
N LEU A 102 22.92 3.42 48.02
CA LEU A 102 23.03 3.39 46.57
C LEU A 102 23.05 1.93 46.10
N LEU A 103 22.07 1.55 45.29
CA LEU A 103 22.02 0.26 44.63
C LEU A 103 22.47 0.42 43.18
N GLU A 104 23.56 -0.23 42.81
CA GLU A 104 24.21 -0.18 41.51
C GLU A 104 23.86 -1.40 40.64
N LYS A 105 24.08 -1.29 39.33
CA LYS A 105 23.86 -2.39 38.36
C LYS A 105 22.46 -3.02 38.53
N LEU A 106 21.44 -2.16 38.48
CA LEU A 106 20.05 -2.54 38.70
C LEU A 106 19.57 -3.63 37.73
N GLN A 107 18.76 -4.54 38.23
CA GLN A 107 18.10 -5.62 37.49
C GLN A 107 16.59 -5.47 37.63
N GLU A 108 15.80 -6.01 36.70
CA GLU A 108 14.33 -5.93 36.78
C GLU A 108 13.77 -6.52 38.07
N THR A 109 14.42 -7.56 38.59
CA THR A 109 14.09 -8.24 39.86
C THR A 109 14.31 -7.38 41.09
N ASP A 110 15.06 -6.28 40.97
CA ASP A 110 15.21 -5.30 42.06
C ASP A 110 13.96 -4.41 42.21
N SER A 111 12.96 -4.55 41.33
CA SER A 111 11.69 -3.83 41.45
C SER A 111 10.92 -4.29 42.68
N GLY A 112 10.62 -3.38 43.60
CA GLY A 112 9.87 -3.69 44.80
C GLY A 112 9.92 -2.57 45.83
N VAL A 113 9.57 -2.91 47.07
CA VAL A 113 9.47 -1.94 48.15
C VAL A 113 10.69 -2.07 49.05
N TYR A 114 11.42 -0.98 49.23
CA TYR A 114 12.58 -0.88 50.11
C TYR A 114 12.20 -0.06 51.33
N LYS A 115 12.58 -0.53 52.52
CA LYS A 115 12.28 0.12 53.80
C LYS A 115 13.57 0.42 54.55
N ALA A 116 13.76 1.67 54.94
CA ALA A 116 14.82 2.13 55.83
C ALA A 116 14.24 2.42 57.21
N SER A 117 14.77 1.76 58.23
CA SER A 117 14.39 1.94 59.63
C SER A 117 15.59 2.47 60.43
N ILE A 118 15.37 3.53 61.22
CA ILE A 118 16.35 4.06 62.17
C ILE A 118 15.95 3.59 63.57
N ASN A 119 16.90 3.04 64.33
CA ASN A 119 16.68 2.53 65.70
C ASN A 119 15.47 1.58 65.85
N LEU A 120 15.06 0.92 64.75
CA LEU A 120 13.85 0.08 64.68
C LEU A 120 12.54 0.83 65.00
N ILE A 121 12.52 2.16 64.86
CA ILE A 121 11.33 2.98 65.07
C ILE A 121 10.48 2.98 63.79
N GLU A 122 9.39 2.21 63.76
CA GLU A 122 8.55 2.03 62.57
C GLU A 122 7.86 3.32 62.11
N SER A 123 7.42 4.16 63.05
CA SER A 123 6.82 5.47 62.75
C SER A 123 7.80 6.43 62.07
N GLU A 124 9.10 6.13 62.15
CA GLU A 124 10.19 6.87 61.54
C GLU A 124 10.74 6.26 60.26
N ALA A 125 10.29 5.06 59.90
CA ALA A 125 10.74 4.38 58.72
C ALA A 125 10.39 5.17 57.44
N ARG A 126 11.27 5.04 56.44
CA ARG A 126 11.05 5.55 55.10
C ARG A 126 10.91 4.38 54.16
N THR A 127 9.84 4.40 53.38
CA THR A 127 9.54 3.35 52.41
C THR A 127 9.60 3.93 51.01
N THR A 128 10.33 3.25 50.11
CA THR A 128 10.49 3.63 48.71
C THR A 128 10.10 2.46 47.83
N PHE A 129 9.15 2.66 46.92
CA PHE A 129 8.86 1.73 45.84
C PHE A 129 9.77 2.04 44.64
N LEU A 130 10.65 1.09 44.31
CA LEU A 130 11.52 1.15 43.15
C LEU A 130 10.89 0.33 42.02
N LYS A 131 10.73 0.95 40.86
CA LYS A 131 10.40 0.27 39.60
C LYS A 131 11.61 0.29 38.68
N VAL A 132 12.15 -0.88 38.34
CA VAL A 132 13.24 -1.00 37.37
C VAL A 132 12.66 -1.42 36.04
N LEU A 133 12.93 -0.62 35.00
CA LEU A 133 12.43 -0.83 33.64
C LEU A 133 13.58 -1.05 32.67
N ARG A 134 13.33 -1.83 31.60
CA ARG A 134 14.19 -1.81 30.42
C ARG A 134 13.81 -0.64 29.50
N PRO A 135 14.79 -0.03 28.82
CA PRO A 135 14.51 0.92 27.76
C PRO A 135 13.59 0.31 26.69
N VAL A 136 12.72 1.12 26.09
CA VAL A 136 11.86 0.66 24.99
C VAL A 136 12.71 0.31 23.77
N SER A 137 12.31 -0.77 23.09
CA SER A 137 12.90 -1.17 21.81
C SER A 137 12.32 -0.35 20.66
N GLN A 138 13.04 -0.27 19.55
CA GLN A 138 12.57 0.46 18.37
C GLN A 138 11.27 -0.18 17.80
N PRO A 139 10.20 0.59 17.60
CA PRO A 139 8.94 0.07 17.07
C PRO A 139 9.05 -0.29 15.59
N GLN A 140 8.24 -1.26 15.15
CA GLN A 140 8.05 -1.62 13.75
C GLN A 140 6.68 -1.15 13.28
N ILE A 141 6.67 -0.37 12.20
CA ILE A 141 5.46 0.22 11.61
C ILE A 141 5.18 -0.36 10.22
N TRP A 142 3.94 -0.76 9.97
CA TRP A 142 3.51 -1.28 8.65
C TRP A 142 2.01 -1.09 8.43
N SER A 143 1.56 -1.20 7.17
CA SER A 143 0.15 -1.03 6.76
C SER A 143 -0.42 -2.33 6.18
N ASN A 144 -1.69 -2.67 6.47
CA ASN A 144 -2.36 -3.82 5.83
C ASN A 144 -2.72 -3.58 4.36
N SER A 145 -2.96 -2.33 4.00
CA SER A 145 -3.50 -1.89 2.73
C SER A 145 -3.05 -0.47 2.46
N SER A 146 -3.07 -0.09 1.18
CA SER A 146 -2.81 1.27 0.73
C SER A 146 -3.75 1.70 -0.40
N LEU A 147 -4.87 1.00 -0.58
CA LEU A 147 -5.80 1.24 -1.68
C LEU A 147 -6.77 2.40 -1.38
N ALA A 148 -6.91 3.33 -2.33
CA ALA A 148 -7.88 4.40 -2.25
C ALA A 148 -9.31 3.85 -2.17
N GLY A 149 -10.12 4.39 -1.26
CA GLY A 149 -11.50 3.97 -1.04
C GLY A 149 -11.67 2.76 -0.13
N SER A 150 -10.60 2.06 0.23
CA SER A 150 -10.61 0.94 1.18
C SER A 150 -10.23 1.40 2.60
N PRO A 151 -10.67 0.69 3.65
CA PRO A 151 -10.15 0.91 4.99
C PRO A 151 -8.66 0.54 5.05
N ILE A 152 -7.90 1.29 5.85
CA ILE A 152 -6.45 1.09 6.05
C ILE A 152 -6.17 1.03 7.54
N GLU A 153 -5.31 0.11 7.94
CA GLU A 153 -4.82 -0.04 9.30
C GLU A 153 -3.30 0.09 9.30
N LEU A 154 -2.79 1.02 10.10
CA LEU A 154 -1.37 1.15 10.38
C LEU A 154 -1.09 0.50 11.74
N PHE A 155 -0.16 -0.44 11.76
CA PHE A 155 0.23 -1.19 12.95
C PHE A 155 1.54 -0.66 13.47
N CYS A 156 1.61 -0.45 14.79
CA CYS A 156 2.84 -0.19 15.51
C CYS A 156 3.11 -1.34 16.48
N ASN A 157 4.06 -2.20 16.11
CA ASN A 157 4.42 -3.36 16.89
C ASN A 157 5.74 -3.13 17.62
N VAL A 158 5.75 -3.38 18.92
CA VAL A 158 6.98 -3.34 19.73
C VAL A 158 7.29 -4.76 20.21
N PRO A 159 8.54 -5.24 20.03
CA PRO A 159 8.90 -6.63 20.37
C PRO A 159 8.69 -7.01 21.85
N GLU A 160 8.68 -6.03 22.75
CA GLU A 160 8.69 -6.23 24.20
C GLU A 160 7.56 -5.45 24.90
N ARG A 161 7.07 -5.99 26.01
CA ARG A 161 5.94 -5.44 26.79
C ARG A 161 6.37 -4.33 27.77
N THR A 162 7.39 -3.55 27.42
CA THR A 162 7.95 -2.45 28.25
C THR A 162 7.34 -1.09 27.91
N VAL A 163 6.40 -1.05 26.97
CA VAL A 163 5.72 0.15 26.48
C VAL A 163 4.53 0.48 27.36
N GLU A 164 4.44 1.74 27.79
CA GLU A 164 3.34 2.27 28.59
C GLU A 164 2.44 3.19 27.76
N ASN A 165 3.03 3.96 26.83
CA ASN A 165 2.29 4.87 25.96
C ASN A 165 2.67 4.70 24.48
N ILE A 166 1.68 4.80 23.60
CA ILE A 166 1.84 4.79 22.14
C ILE A 166 1.13 6.02 21.57
N ASP A 167 1.89 6.91 20.94
CA ASP A 167 1.36 8.11 20.30
C ASP A 167 1.58 8.06 18.78
N TRP A 168 0.57 8.49 18.03
CA TRP A 168 0.62 8.59 16.57
C TRP A 168 0.70 10.03 16.11
N GLU A 169 1.60 10.26 15.18
CA GLU A 169 1.79 11.57 14.54
C GLU A 169 1.79 11.42 13.02
N LYS A 170 1.43 12.51 12.34
CA LYS A 170 1.52 12.62 10.89
C LYS A 170 2.30 13.87 10.53
N GLU A 171 3.34 13.72 9.71
CA GLU A 171 4.24 14.80 9.29
C GLU A 171 4.83 15.60 10.48
N GLY A 172 5.11 14.91 11.60
CA GLY A 172 5.66 15.50 12.83
C GLY A 172 4.67 16.36 13.63
N GLY A 173 3.36 16.22 13.36
CA GLY A 173 2.29 16.88 14.10
C GLY A 173 1.17 15.91 14.50
N PRO A 174 0.17 16.40 15.25
CA PRO A 174 -0.97 15.59 15.65
C PRO A 174 -1.76 15.12 14.42
N LEU A 175 -2.45 13.99 14.56
CA LEU A 175 -3.34 13.48 13.53
C LEU A 175 -4.40 14.54 13.15
N PRO A 176 -4.61 14.83 11.85
CA PRO A 176 -5.59 15.81 11.39
C PRO A 176 -7.01 15.53 11.94
N GLN A 177 -7.62 16.54 12.59
CA GLN A 177 -8.92 16.39 13.26
C GLN A 177 -10.09 16.26 12.27
N GLU A 178 -9.93 16.76 11.04
CA GLU A 178 -10.95 16.65 9.99
C GLU A 178 -11.11 15.23 9.44
N ARG A 179 -10.21 14.31 9.82
CA ARG A 179 -10.25 12.90 9.42
C ARG A 179 -10.80 12.02 10.54
N CYS A 180 -11.56 11.01 10.16
CA CYS A 180 -12.05 9.96 11.05
C CYS A 180 -10.94 8.92 11.32
N TYR A 181 -9.86 9.35 11.98
CA TYR A 181 -8.88 8.43 12.55
C TYR A 181 -9.45 7.80 13.81
N LEU A 182 -9.36 6.47 13.93
CA LEU A 182 -9.76 5.73 15.11
C LEU A 182 -8.56 4.95 15.62
N LEU A 183 -8.30 5.01 16.91
CA LEU A 183 -7.25 4.22 17.56
C LEU A 183 -7.87 2.96 18.19
N SER A 184 -7.10 1.88 18.21
CA SER A 184 -7.43 0.68 18.98
C SER A 184 -7.39 0.95 20.49
N GLU A 185 -7.92 0.06 21.31
CA GLU A 185 -7.98 0.22 22.79
C GLU A 185 -6.59 0.45 23.44
N ASN A 186 -5.53 -0.07 22.84
CA ASN A 186 -4.14 0.09 23.30
C ASN A 186 -3.30 1.01 22.41
N ASP A 187 -3.94 1.79 21.53
CA ASP A 187 -3.31 2.73 20.58
C ASP A 187 -2.27 2.12 19.61
N SER A 188 -2.10 0.80 19.60
CA SER A 188 -1.14 0.11 18.72
C SER A 188 -1.55 0.08 17.24
N VAL A 189 -2.84 0.31 16.94
CA VAL A 189 -3.38 0.33 15.58
C VAL A 189 -4.12 1.63 15.32
N LEU A 190 -3.69 2.33 14.26
CA LEU A 190 -4.37 3.49 13.71
C LEU A 190 -5.24 3.09 12.52
N HIS A 191 -6.55 3.20 12.69
CA HIS A 191 -7.55 2.90 11.66
C HIS A 191 -7.91 4.16 10.87
N ILE A 192 -7.83 4.05 9.54
CA ILE A 192 -8.28 5.04 8.57
C ILE A 192 -9.49 4.44 7.87
N GLY A 193 -10.69 4.99 8.12
CA GLY A 193 -11.94 4.39 7.63
C GLY A 193 -12.02 4.25 6.11
N LYS A 194 -11.49 5.22 5.37
CA LYS A 194 -11.43 5.22 3.91
C LYS A 194 -10.16 5.93 3.45
N GLY A 195 -9.29 5.23 2.73
CA GLY A 195 -8.07 5.80 2.19
C GLY A 195 -8.35 6.83 1.10
N GLU A 196 -7.76 8.01 1.21
CA GLU A 196 -7.83 9.06 0.18
C GLU A 196 -6.46 9.72 -0.02
N LYS A 197 -6.28 10.45 -1.13
CA LYS A 197 -5.05 11.16 -1.45
C LYS A 197 -4.45 12.00 -0.31
N SER A 198 -5.29 12.59 0.53
CA SER A 198 -4.83 13.40 1.67
C SER A 198 -4.28 12.58 2.84
N ASP A 199 -4.48 11.26 2.87
CA ASP A 199 -3.83 10.35 3.82
C ASP A 199 -2.39 10.03 3.43
N CYS A 200 -1.91 10.45 2.26
CA CYS A 200 -0.51 10.27 1.93
C CYS A 200 0.39 11.09 2.85
N GLY A 201 1.53 10.50 3.23
CA GLY A 201 2.52 11.18 4.06
C GLY A 201 3.24 10.26 5.03
N PHE A 202 4.12 10.84 5.82
CA PHE A 202 4.85 10.17 6.88
C PHE A 202 4.00 10.06 8.14
N TYR A 203 3.78 8.83 8.58
CA TYR A 203 3.18 8.53 9.88
C TYR A 203 4.28 8.05 10.81
N SER A 204 4.33 8.63 12.01
CA SER A 204 5.24 8.22 13.07
C SER A 204 4.46 7.55 14.20
N CYS A 205 5.01 6.47 14.71
CA CYS A 205 4.60 5.87 15.97
C CYS A 205 5.69 6.11 17.01
N ASN A 206 5.35 6.84 18.06
CA ASN A 206 6.20 7.08 19.22
C ASN A 206 5.78 6.14 20.35
N VAL A 207 6.73 5.36 20.86
CA VAL A 207 6.51 4.43 21.96
C VAL A 207 7.38 4.82 23.13
N SER A 208 6.82 4.87 24.32
CA SER A 208 7.54 5.34 25.50
C SER A 208 7.17 4.59 26.78
N ASN A 209 8.07 4.71 27.74
CA ASN A 209 7.87 4.37 29.15
C ASN A 209 8.53 5.43 30.03
N ASP A 210 8.36 5.31 31.34
CA ASP A 210 8.88 6.26 32.35
C ASP A 210 10.39 6.61 32.22
N ILE A 211 11.20 5.82 31.51
CA ILE A 211 12.66 6.01 31.41
C ILE A 211 13.19 6.29 30.00
N SER A 212 12.40 6.04 28.95
CA SER A 212 12.88 6.07 27.57
C SER A 212 11.76 6.17 26.55
N TRP A 213 12.10 6.63 25.34
CA TRP A 213 11.19 6.68 24.20
C TRP A 213 11.92 6.28 22.92
N GLN A 214 11.17 5.77 21.95
CA GLN A 214 11.65 5.44 20.61
C GLN A 214 10.58 5.75 19.55
N GLU A 215 11.02 6.03 18.34
CA GLU A 215 10.15 6.39 17.22
C GLU A 215 10.47 5.55 15.98
N SER A 216 9.44 5.27 15.19
CA SER A 216 9.59 4.71 13.84
C SER A 216 8.55 5.32 12.91
N SER A 217 8.92 5.53 11.65
CA SER A 217 8.09 6.23 10.67
C SER A 217 7.85 5.40 9.41
N LEU A 218 6.65 5.52 8.85
CA LEU A 218 6.22 4.89 7.61
C LEU A 218 5.72 5.96 6.64
N ASN A 219 6.23 5.96 5.41
CA ASN A 219 5.64 6.75 4.33
C ASN A 219 4.45 6.00 3.72
N LEU A 220 3.22 6.41 4.07
CA LEU A 220 2.00 5.86 3.50
C LEU A 220 1.75 6.46 2.12
N ILE A 221 1.77 5.63 1.09
CA ILE A 221 1.45 6.03 -0.29
C ILE A 221 0.14 5.38 -0.69
N ILE A 222 -0.91 6.20 -0.85
CA ILE A 222 -2.21 5.72 -1.30
C ILE A 222 -2.19 5.44 -2.80
N VAL A 223 -2.46 4.19 -3.15
CA VAL A 223 -2.57 3.70 -4.52
C VAL A 223 -4.00 3.93 -5.02
N GLY A 224 -4.16 4.62 -6.15
CA GLY A 224 -5.48 4.96 -6.68
C GLY A 224 -6.23 3.81 -7.37
N ILE A 225 -5.51 2.77 -7.82
CA ILE A 225 -6.06 1.63 -8.57
C ILE A 225 -5.48 0.30 -8.06
N SER A 226 -6.29 -0.75 -8.03
CA SER A 226 -5.85 -2.09 -7.64
C SER A 226 -4.99 -2.75 -8.73
N PRO A 227 -4.16 -3.76 -8.40
CA PRO A 227 -3.33 -4.46 -9.39
C PRO A 227 -4.10 -5.04 -10.59
N PRO A 228 -5.31 -5.63 -10.44
CA PRO A 228 -6.12 -6.06 -11.58
C PRO A 228 -6.48 -4.90 -12.52
N LEU A 229 -6.75 -3.71 -11.98
CA LEU A 229 -7.12 -2.55 -12.77
C LEU A 229 -5.92 -1.92 -13.49
N GLU A 230 -4.72 -2.03 -12.91
CA GLU A 230 -3.47 -1.69 -13.60
C GLU A 230 -3.27 -2.57 -14.86
N HIS A 231 -3.54 -3.88 -14.75
CA HIS A 231 -3.54 -4.75 -15.92
C HIS A 231 -4.61 -4.34 -16.94
N ALA A 232 -5.83 -4.02 -16.50
CA ALA A 232 -6.89 -3.53 -17.38
C ALA A 232 -6.48 -2.25 -18.14
N LEU A 233 -5.78 -1.32 -17.46
CA LEU A 233 -5.25 -0.09 -18.06
C LEU A 233 -4.25 -0.42 -19.18
N LYS A 234 -3.27 -1.27 -18.90
CA LYS A 234 -2.25 -1.70 -19.88
C LYS A 234 -2.89 -2.38 -21.09
N MET A 235 -3.83 -3.29 -20.86
CA MET A 235 -4.53 -4.01 -21.92
C MET A 235 -5.37 -3.07 -22.80
N SER A 236 -6.03 -2.08 -22.19
CA SER A 236 -6.80 -1.06 -22.91
C SER A 236 -5.92 -0.17 -23.79
N ALA A 237 -4.72 0.20 -23.30
CA ALA A 237 -3.78 0.99 -24.08
C ALA A 237 -3.23 0.21 -25.29
N VAL A 238 -2.87 -1.06 -25.10
CA VAL A 238 -2.41 -1.93 -26.21
C VAL A 238 -3.53 -2.15 -27.23
N ALA A 239 -4.76 -2.41 -26.77
CA ALA A 239 -5.92 -2.53 -27.63
C ALA A 239 -6.13 -1.26 -28.47
N LEU A 240 -6.07 -0.08 -27.84
CA LEU A 240 -6.21 1.19 -28.53
C LEU A 240 -5.18 1.35 -29.66
N VAL A 241 -3.92 1.01 -29.41
CA VAL A 241 -2.86 1.08 -30.44
C VAL A 241 -3.13 0.12 -31.60
N PHE A 242 -3.50 -1.14 -31.32
CA PHE A 242 -3.83 -2.10 -32.38
C PHE A 242 -5.03 -1.66 -33.22
N ALA A 243 -6.06 -1.09 -32.59
CA ALA A 243 -7.21 -0.55 -33.32
C ALA A 243 -6.84 0.66 -34.19
N LEU A 244 -6.01 1.59 -33.70
CA LEU A 244 -5.56 2.74 -34.48
C LEU A 244 -4.69 2.32 -35.67
N VAL A 245 -3.74 1.39 -35.47
CA VAL A 245 -2.90 0.87 -36.56
C VAL A 245 -3.74 0.12 -37.59
N SER A 246 -4.69 -0.70 -37.13
CA SER A 246 -5.63 -1.40 -38.01
C SER A 246 -6.51 -0.43 -38.80
N GLY A 247 -7.06 0.60 -38.14
CA GLY A 247 -7.85 1.65 -38.77
C GLY A 247 -7.08 2.42 -39.84
N MET A 248 -5.82 2.79 -39.56
CA MET A 248 -4.93 3.39 -40.55
C MET A 248 -4.67 2.45 -41.73
N GLY A 249 -4.40 1.17 -41.46
CA GLY A 249 -4.20 0.15 -42.51
C GLY A 249 -5.43 -0.01 -43.41
N PHE A 250 -6.62 -0.02 -42.81
CA PHE A 250 -7.89 -0.10 -43.54
C PHE A 250 -8.13 1.15 -44.40
N PHE A 251 -7.90 2.34 -43.83
CA PHE A 251 -7.99 3.61 -44.58
C PHE A 251 -7.07 3.61 -45.80
N VAL A 252 -5.82 3.19 -45.63
CA VAL A 252 -4.85 3.08 -46.73
C VAL A 252 -5.33 2.11 -47.82
N LEU A 253 -5.93 0.97 -47.45
CA LEU A 253 -6.50 0.01 -48.41
C LEU A 253 -7.72 0.57 -49.17
N CYS A 254 -8.58 1.33 -48.50
CA CYS A 254 -9.78 1.92 -49.10
C CYS A 254 -9.45 3.10 -50.03
N CYS A 255 -8.46 3.92 -49.68
CA CYS A 255 -8.11 5.14 -50.40
C CYS A 255 -7.18 4.92 -51.61
N GLN A 256 -6.88 3.68 -51.98
CA GLN A 256 -5.99 3.43 -53.12
C GLN A 256 -6.63 3.82 -54.46
N SER A 257 -5.92 4.64 -55.24
CA SER A 257 -6.29 4.97 -56.62
C SER A 257 -6.37 3.71 -57.49
N GLY A 258 -7.29 3.70 -58.47
CA GLY A 258 -7.54 2.54 -59.34
C GLY A 258 -6.29 2.01 -60.09
N LYS A 259 -5.26 2.84 -60.26
CA LYS A 259 -3.97 2.46 -60.87
C LYS A 259 -3.01 1.72 -59.92
N GLN A 260 -3.15 1.88 -58.60
CA GLN A 260 -2.29 1.26 -57.57
C GLN A 260 -3.01 0.21 -56.72
N ARG A 261 -4.23 -0.17 -57.10
CA ARG A 261 -5.06 -1.11 -56.32
C ARG A 261 -4.34 -2.44 -56.11
N ILE A 262 -3.98 -2.74 -54.86
CA ILE A 262 -3.45 -4.05 -54.46
C ILE A 262 -4.49 -5.11 -54.81
N LYS A 263 -4.11 -6.10 -55.63
CA LYS A 263 -4.97 -7.20 -56.10
C LYS A 263 -4.29 -8.54 -55.86
N GLY A 264 -5.09 -9.60 -55.80
CA GLY A 264 -4.60 -10.97 -55.68
C GLY A 264 -4.29 -11.36 -54.23
N GLU A 265 -3.25 -12.17 -54.07
CA GLU A 265 -2.90 -12.83 -52.80
C GLU A 265 -2.39 -11.87 -51.73
N THR A 266 -1.76 -10.77 -52.14
CA THR A 266 -1.21 -9.74 -51.25
C THR A 266 -2.27 -8.91 -50.53
N TRP A 267 -3.35 -8.56 -51.22
CA TRP A 267 -4.53 -7.93 -50.61
C TRP A 267 -5.15 -8.82 -49.54
N ARG A 268 -5.17 -10.14 -49.77
CA ARG A 268 -5.73 -11.13 -48.84
C ARG A 268 -4.93 -11.18 -47.53
N TRP A 269 -3.60 -11.28 -47.60
CA TRP A 269 -2.75 -11.31 -46.41
C TRP A 269 -2.79 -9.99 -45.61
N MET A 270 -2.83 -8.83 -46.29
CA MET A 270 -2.99 -7.53 -45.62
C MET A 270 -4.31 -7.45 -44.85
N ILE A 271 -5.43 -7.92 -45.44
CA ILE A 271 -6.72 -7.94 -44.75
C ILE A 271 -6.72 -8.92 -43.58
N ILE A 272 -6.14 -10.12 -43.73
CA ILE A 272 -6.05 -11.09 -42.63
C ILE A 272 -5.27 -10.48 -41.45
N PHE A 273 -4.16 -9.78 -41.73
CA PHE A 273 -3.36 -9.14 -40.70
C PHE A 273 -4.12 -8.00 -39.98
N ILE A 274 -4.76 -7.10 -40.74
CA ILE A 274 -5.58 -6.00 -40.19
C ILE A 274 -6.73 -6.55 -39.35
N GLN A 275 -7.43 -7.57 -39.85
CA GLN A 275 -8.52 -8.23 -39.13
C GLN A 275 -8.03 -8.95 -37.88
N GLY A 276 -6.84 -9.54 -37.93
CA GLY A 276 -6.15 -10.13 -36.78
C GLY A 276 -5.86 -9.09 -35.70
N LEU A 277 -5.33 -7.92 -36.06
CA LEU A 277 -5.10 -6.82 -35.11
C LEU A 277 -6.41 -6.33 -34.47
N VAL A 278 -7.50 -6.19 -35.24
CA VAL A 278 -8.83 -5.87 -34.68
C VAL A 278 -9.28 -6.94 -33.70
N CYS A 279 -9.15 -8.22 -34.06
CA CYS A 279 -9.58 -9.33 -33.22
C CYS A 279 -8.81 -9.38 -31.88
N VAL A 280 -7.48 -9.28 -31.93
CA VAL A 280 -6.63 -9.20 -30.73
C VAL A 280 -7.02 -7.98 -29.89
N SER A 281 -7.22 -6.82 -30.52
CA SER A 281 -7.69 -5.63 -29.84
C SER A 281 -9.02 -5.83 -29.10
N CYS A 282 -9.99 -6.51 -29.72
CA CYS A 282 -11.26 -6.83 -29.08
C CYS A 282 -11.09 -7.80 -27.91
N ILE A 283 -10.20 -8.79 -28.00
CA ILE A 283 -9.92 -9.75 -26.92
C ILE A 283 -9.27 -9.04 -25.73
N LEU A 284 -8.27 -8.19 -25.98
CA LEU A 284 -7.60 -7.42 -24.93
C LEU A 284 -8.58 -6.51 -24.20
N LEU A 285 -9.43 -5.81 -24.95
CA LEU A 285 -10.41 -4.90 -24.37
C LEU A 285 -11.54 -5.66 -23.65
N PHE A 286 -11.96 -6.81 -24.17
CA PHE A 286 -12.86 -7.72 -23.46
C PHE A 286 -12.28 -8.12 -22.10
N ALA A 287 -11.03 -8.60 -22.06
CA ALA A 287 -10.36 -8.95 -20.81
C ALA A 287 -10.26 -7.75 -19.85
N ALA A 288 -9.89 -6.57 -20.36
CA ALA A 288 -9.84 -5.34 -19.54
C ALA A 288 -11.20 -4.97 -18.94
N THR A 289 -12.30 -5.14 -19.69
CA THR A 289 -13.64 -4.88 -19.17
C THR A 289 -14.11 -5.91 -18.14
N VAL A 290 -13.69 -7.17 -18.24
CA VAL A 290 -13.96 -8.18 -17.22
C VAL A 290 -13.29 -7.77 -15.91
N LEU A 291 -12.01 -7.39 -15.96
CA LEU A 291 -11.27 -6.92 -14.78
C LEU A 291 -11.92 -5.67 -14.17
N TRP A 292 -12.36 -4.72 -15.00
CA TRP A 292 -13.10 -3.55 -14.53
C TRP A 292 -14.40 -3.92 -13.79
N MET A 293 -15.21 -4.81 -14.37
CA MET A 293 -16.50 -5.20 -13.76
C MET A 293 -16.34 -6.05 -12.50
N GLN A 294 -15.21 -6.74 -12.34
CA GLN A 294 -14.92 -7.49 -11.13
C GLN A 294 -14.65 -6.56 -9.93
N GLU A 295 -14.04 -5.41 -10.17
CA GLU A 295 -13.67 -4.45 -9.11
C GLU A 295 -14.79 -3.45 -8.80
N GLU A 296 -15.36 -2.80 -9.82
CA GLU A 296 -16.38 -1.74 -9.66
C GLU A 296 -17.82 -2.28 -9.76
N GLY A 297 -17.97 -3.57 -10.09
CA GLY A 297 -19.26 -4.22 -10.28
C GLY A 297 -19.80 -4.17 -11.72
N PRO A 298 -20.82 -4.99 -12.04
CA PRO A 298 -21.37 -5.10 -13.37
C PRO A 298 -22.21 -3.86 -13.75
N SER A 299 -22.02 -3.36 -14.97
CA SER A 299 -22.81 -2.28 -15.55
C SER A 299 -23.44 -2.73 -16.86
N ALA A 300 -24.72 -2.42 -17.07
CA ALA A 300 -25.45 -2.80 -18.27
C ALA A 300 -24.76 -2.35 -19.58
N ALA A 301 -24.13 -1.17 -19.57
CA ALA A 301 -23.38 -0.65 -20.72
C ALA A 301 -22.14 -1.52 -21.05
N PHE A 302 -21.40 -1.95 -20.03
CA PHE A 302 -20.23 -2.82 -20.19
C PHE A 302 -20.62 -4.23 -20.62
N ILE A 303 -21.74 -4.75 -20.11
CA ILE A 303 -22.28 -6.06 -20.50
C ILE A 303 -22.69 -6.05 -21.98
N LEU A 304 -23.46 -5.04 -22.41
CA LEU A 304 -23.86 -4.89 -23.81
C LEU A 304 -22.66 -4.80 -24.74
N LEU A 305 -21.62 -4.11 -24.31
CA LEU A 305 -20.39 -4.02 -25.08
C LEU A 305 -19.65 -5.36 -25.17
N GLN A 306 -19.59 -6.14 -24.09
CA GLN A 306 -18.99 -7.47 -24.13
C GLN A 306 -19.68 -8.37 -25.16
N ILE A 307 -21.00 -8.33 -25.24
CA ILE A 307 -21.77 -9.04 -26.28
C ILE A 307 -21.34 -8.58 -27.67
N LEU A 308 -21.17 -7.27 -27.86
CA LEU A 308 -20.75 -6.70 -29.13
C LEU A 308 -19.30 -7.11 -29.49
N PHE A 309 -18.38 -7.15 -28.54
CA PHE A 309 -17.03 -7.67 -28.78
C PHE A 309 -17.03 -9.15 -29.13
N VAL A 310 -17.83 -9.97 -28.45
CA VAL A 310 -17.98 -11.39 -28.79
C VAL A 310 -18.51 -11.55 -30.22
N TYR A 311 -19.51 -10.76 -30.61
CA TYR A 311 -20.01 -10.75 -31.99
C TYR A 311 -18.90 -10.37 -32.99
N VAL A 312 -18.15 -9.30 -32.74
CA VAL A 312 -17.03 -8.86 -33.58
C VAL A 312 -15.95 -9.95 -33.67
N ILE A 313 -15.60 -10.61 -32.57
CA ILE A 313 -14.61 -11.70 -32.54
C ILE A 313 -15.08 -12.88 -33.39
N ILE A 314 -16.35 -13.29 -33.28
CA ILE A 314 -16.91 -14.39 -34.08
C ILE A 314 -16.90 -14.04 -35.57
N VAL A 315 -17.38 -12.83 -35.92
CA VAL A 315 -17.42 -12.38 -37.32
C VAL A 315 -16.01 -12.25 -37.90
N THR A 316 -15.07 -11.68 -37.15
CA THR A 316 -13.68 -11.53 -37.59
C THR A 316 -12.99 -12.88 -37.78
N ALA A 317 -13.16 -13.83 -36.86
CA ALA A 317 -12.65 -15.18 -36.98
C ALA A 317 -13.25 -15.91 -38.20
N PHE A 318 -14.56 -15.79 -38.43
CA PHE A 318 -15.23 -16.40 -39.58
C PHE A 318 -14.72 -15.85 -40.92
N ILE A 319 -14.58 -14.52 -41.03
CA ILE A 319 -13.98 -13.87 -42.22
C ILE A 319 -12.54 -14.34 -42.42
N SER A 320 -11.75 -14.44 -41.35
CA SER A 320 -10.35 -14.89 -41.42
C SER A 320 -10.24 -16.33 -41.91
N ALA A 321 -11.04 -17.24 -41.34
CA ALA A 321 -11.07 -18.65 -41.71
C ALA A 321 -11.50 -18.86 -43.18
N THR A 322 -12.49 -18.10 -43.65
CA THR A 322 -12.94 -18.17 -45.05
C THR A 322 -11.89 -17.68 -46.04
N LEU A 323 -11.12 -16.64 -45.69
CA LEU A 323 -10.01 -16.13 -46.50
C LEU A 323 -8.85 -17.14 -46.61
N VAL A 324 -8.57 -17.88 -45.53
CA VAL A 324 -7.49 -18.88 -45.48
C VAL A 324 -7.90 -20.18 -46.19
N CYS A 325 -9.04 -20.76 -45.83
CA CYS A 325 -9.41 -22.13 -46.24
C CYS A 325 -10.05 -22.23 -47.63
N GLN A 326 -10.88 -21.26 -48.03
CA GLN A 326 -11.66 -21.35 -49.28
C GLN A 326 -11.75 -20.00 -50.01
N PRO A 327 -10.64 -19.51 -50.60
CA PRO A 327 -10.61 -18.21 -51.26
C PRO A 327 -11.57 -18.11 -52.46
N ALA A 328 -11.84 -19.23 -53.14
CA ALA A 328 -12.75 -19.30 -54.29
C ALA A 328 -14.23 -19.14 -53.92
N LYS A 329 -14.65 -19.39 -52.67
CA LYS A 329 -16.04 -19.16 -52.24
C LYS A 329 -16.33 -17.70 -51.91
N LEU A 330 -15.30 -16.91 -51.61
CA LEU A 330 -15.43 -15.48 -51.34
C LEU A 330 -15.76 -14.66 -52.60
N SER A 331 -15.37 -15.13 -53.79
CA SER A 331 -15.76 -14.50 -55.06
C SER A 331 -17.26 -14.62 -55.31
N GLY A 332 -17.90 -15.70 -54.85
CA GLY A 332 -19.35 -15.90 -54.85
C GLY A 332 -20.07 -14.96 -53.86
N PHE A 333 -19.50 -14.68 -52.69
CA PHE A 333 -20.05 -13.73 -51.70
C PHE A 333 -20.02 -12.25 -52.17
N LYS A 334 -19.14 -11.90 -53.11
CA LYS A 334 -19.10 -10.55 -53.72
C LYS A 334 -20.25 -10.27 -54.69
N THR A 335 -21.09 -11.26 -55.01
CA THR A 335 -22.17 -11.10 -56.00
C THR A 335 -23.39 -10.36 -55.44
N LYS A 336 -23.69 -10.49 -54.14
CA LYS A 336 -24.80 -9.79 -53.50
C LYS A 336 -24.34 -8.49 -52.82
N PRO A 337 -24.98 -7.34 -53.09
CA PRO A 337 -24.53 -6.04 -52.59
C PRO A 337 -24.48 -5.96 -51.05
N TRP A 338 -25.44 -6.57 -50.34
CA TRP A 338 -25.46 -6.58 -48.87
C TRP A 338 -24.28 -7.34 -48.24
N GLN A 339 -23.87 -8.45 -48.83
CA GLN A 339 -22.73 -9.25 -48.35
C GLN A 339 -21.39 -8.50 -48.49
N ARG A 340 -21.26 -7.69 -49.55
CA ARG A 340 -20.11 -6.80 -49.75
C ARG A 340 -20.08 -5.68 -48.70
N VAL A 341 -21.24 -5.08 -48.39
CA VAL A 341 -21.36 -4.05 -47.35
C VAL A 341 -20.99 -4.59 -45.97
N ILE A 342 -21.40 -5.81 -45.60
CA ILE A 342 -21.03 -6.41 -44.30
C ILE A 342 -19.51 -6.67 -44.23
N LEU A 343 -18.91 -7.21 -45.28
CA LEU A 343 -17.48 -7.53 -45.31
C LEU A 343 -16.59 -6.27 -45.25
N ASP A 344 -17.02 -5.18 -45.91
CA ASP A 344 -16.28 -3.92 -45.96
C ASP A 344 -16.56 -3.01 -44.74
N SER A 345 -17.65 -3.22 -43.98
CA SER A 345 -18.01 -2.39 -42.81
C SER A 345 -17.66 -2.99 -41.45
N ALA A 346 -17.47 -4.32 -41.36
CA ALA A 346 -17.22 -5.00 -40.10
C ALA A 346 -15.91 -4.55 -39.42
N ALA A 347 -14.83 -4.39 -40.19
CA ALA A 347 -13.52 -3.96 -39.66
C ALA A 347 -13.52 -2.49 -39.18
N PRO A 348 -13.96 -1.48 -39.97
CA PRO A 348 -13.97 -0.09 -39.51
C PRO A 348 -14.97 0.14 -38.37
N GLY A 349 -16.13 -0.53 -38.38
CA GLY A 349 -17.08 -0.47 -37.26
C GLY A 349 -16.50 -1.00 -35.95
N ALA A 350 -15.77 -2.12 -36.01
CA ALA A 350 -15.06 -2.69 -34.86
C ALA A 350 -13.94 -1.77 -34.35
N VAL A 351 -13.16 -1.16 -35.25
CA VAL A 351 -12.12 -0.19 -34.87
C VAL A 351 -12.72 1.00 -34.12
N ILE A 352 -13.79 1.61 -34.64
CA ILE A 352 -14.46 2.73 -33.97
C ILE A 352 -14.95 2.32 -32.58
N LEU A 353 -15.56 1.13 -32.49
CA LEU A 353 -16.05 0.60 -31.23
C LEU A 353 -14.93 0.44 -30.19
N VAL A 354 -13.81 -0.19 -30.57
CA VAL A 354 -12.67 -0.36 -29.66
C VAL A 354 -12.11 1.01 -29.28
N VAL A 355 -11.86 1.92 -30.22
CA VAL A 355 -11.26 3.23 -29.93
C VAL A 355 -12.11 4.02 -28.92
N LEU A 356 -13.42 4.11 -29.15
CA LEU A 356 -14.33 4.80 -28.23
C LEU A 356 -14.30 4.16 -26.85
N PHE A 357 -14.38 2.83 -26.78
CA PHE A 357 -14.52 2.16 -25.50
C PHE A 357 -13.22 2.05 -24.72
N ALA A 358 -12.09 1.80 -25.39
CA ALA A 358 -10.78 1.87 -24.78
C ALA A 358 -10.53 3.28 -24.21
N SER A 359 -10.91 4.33 -24.94
CA SER A 359 -10.78 5.72 -24.45
C SER A 359 -11.64 5.96 -23.21
N LEU A 360 -12.89 5.49 -23.20
CA LEU A 360 -13.78 5.60 -22.04
C LEU A 360 -13.23 4.83 -20.83
N LEU A 361 -12.76 3.60 -21.03
CA LEU A 361 -12.20 2.77 -19.96
C LEU A 361 -10.92 3.38 -19.40
N LEU A 362 -10.00 3.83 -20.26
CA LEU A 362 -8.80 4.57 -19.86
C LEU A 362 -9.18 5.82 -19.03
N GLN A 363 -10.12 6.63 -19.51
CA GLN A 363 -10.57 7.83 -18.79
C GLN A 363 -11.12 7.50 -17.39
N LYS A 364 -11.90 6.42 -17.28
CA LYS A 364 -12.46 5.94 -16.00
C LYS A 364 -11.37 5.47 -15.04
N ILE A 365 -10.41 4.67 -15.52
CA ILE A 365 -9.29 4.19 -14.70
C ILE A 365 -8.37 5.35 -14.29
N TYR A 366 -8.05 6.28 -15.19
CA TYR A 366 -7.26 7.47 -14.86
C TYR A 366 -7.92 8.32 -13.77
N LYS A 367 -9.25 8.45 -13.79
CA LYS A 367 -9.98 9.17 -12.73
C LYS A 367 -9.86 8.47 -11.36
N LEU A 368 -9.78 7.14 -11.34
CA LEU A 368 -9.54 6.39 -10.10
C LEU A 368 -8.09 6.58 -9.62
N GLN A 369 -7.13 6.55 -10.55
CA GLN A 369 -5.72 6.74 -10.24
C GLN A 369 -5.43 8.07 -9.56
N ASP A 370 -6.12 9.16 -9.95
CA ASP A 370 -5.97 10.48 -9.34
C ASP A 370 -6.49 10.58 -7.89
N ARG A 371 -7.26 9.58 -7.42
CA ARG A 371 -7.68 9.49 -6.01
C ARG A 371 -6.53 9.12 -5.07
N GLY A 372 -5.43 8.60 -5.61
CA GLY A 372 -4.22 8.28 -4.86
C GLY A 372 -3.11 9.32 -5.06
N CYS A 373 -1.97 9.07 -4.44
CA CYS A 373 -0.72 9.81 -4.63
C CYS A 373 0.41 8.93 -5.18
N SER A 374 0.14 7.65 -5.46
CA SER A 374 1.10 6.76 -6.11
C SER A 374 1.52 7.31 -7.49
N GLN A 375 2.73 6.97 -7.91
CA GLN A 375 3.21 7.32 -9.24
C GLN A 375 2.25 6.79 -10.32
N THR A 376 2.07 7.60 -11.37
CA THR A 376 1.19 7.21 -12.47
C THR A 376 1.79 6.07 -13.27
N VAL A 377 0.96 5.10 -13.68
CA VAL A 377 1.38 4.00 -14.55
C VAL A 377 1.83 4.57 -15.91
N ASP A 378 3.09 4.33 -16.27
CA ASP A 378 3.62 4.73 -17.57
C ASP A 378 3.16 3.74 -18.66
N LEU A 379 2.30 4.22 -19.56
CA LEU A 379 1.79 3.48 -20.70
C LEU A 379 2.68 3.61 -21.94
N THR A 380 3.67 4.51 -21.93
CA THR A 380 4.50 4.84 -23.10
C THR A 380 5.20 3.61 -23.64
N GLY A 381 5.81 2.80 -22.76
CA GLY A 381 6.48 1.57 -23.17
C GLY A 381 5.53 0.56 -23.84
N TYR A 382 4.33 0.35 -23.28
CA TYR A 382 3.33 -0.56 -23.84
C TYR A 382 2.78 -0.05 -25.18
N ALA A 383 2.55 1.25 -25.30
CA ALA A 383 2.08 1.88 -26.52
C ALA A 383 3.13 1.82 -27.65
N VAL A 384 4.39 2.13 -27.34
CA VAL A 384 5.49 2.10 -28.31
C VAL A 384 5.77 0.68 -28.79
N THR A 385 5.87 -0.28 -27.87
CA THR A 385 6.13 -1.69 -28.21
C THR A 385 5.02 -2.27 -29.09
N SER A 386 3.75 -2.06 -28.73
CA SER A 386 2.61 -2.51 -29.54
C SER A 386 2.55 -1.83 -30.91
N ALA A 387 2.87 -0.53 -31.01
CA ALA A 387 2.94 0.18 -32.28
C ALA A 387 4.06 -0.39 -33.17
N VAL A 388 5.26 -0.58 -32.62
CA VAL A 388 6.42 -1.11 -33.35
C VAL A 388 6.13 -2.53 -33.88
N ILE A 389 5.58 -3.42 -33.05
CA ILE A 389 5.22 -4.78 -33.46
C ILE A 389 4.21 -4.74 -34.62
N SER A 390 3.19 -3.88 -34.52
CA SER A 390 2.15 -3.79 -35.55
C SER A 390 2.67 -3.21 -36.87
N LEU A 391 3.49 -2.16 -36.79
CA LEU A 391 4.08 -1.51 -37.95
C LEU A 391 5.11 -2.40 -38.64
N LEU A 392 5.95 -3.12 -37.90
CA LEU A 392 6.86 -4.12 -38.46
C LEU A 392 6.11 -5.22 -39.20
N GLY A 393 4.99 -5.71 -38.63
CA GLY A 393 4.10 -6.65 -39.30
C GLY A 393 3.58 -6.11 -40.64
N LEU A 394 3.08 -4.87 -40.67
CA LEU A 394 2.64 -4.23 -41.92
C LEU A 394 3.78 -4.02 -42.93
N LEU A 395 4.97 -3.61 -42.45
CA LEU A 395 6.14 -3.39 -43.29
C LEU A 395 6.61 -4.68 -43.95
N THR A 396 6.64 -5.80 -43.22
CA THR A 396 7.03 -7.10 -43.80
C THR A 396 6.07 -7.54 -44.90
N LEU A 397 4.76 -7.37 -44.71
CA LEU A 397 3.76 -7.64 -45.74
C LEU A 397 3.88 -6.70 -46.94
N PHE A 398 4.23 -5.44 -46.71
CA PHE A 398 4.45 -4.46 -47.77
C PHE A 398 5.71 -4.75 -48.61
N ILE A 399 6.81 -5.14 -47.96
CA ILE A 399 8.04 -5.58 -48.65
C ILE A 399 7.75 -6.83 -49.48
N TRP A 400 7.00 -7.78 -48.90
CA TRP A 400 6.57 -8.98 -49.62
C TRP A 400 5.70 -8.65 -50.84
N TYR A 401 4.77 -7.70 -50.71
CA TYR A 401 3.97 -7.19 -51.84
C TYR A 401 4.84 -6.64 -52.97
N HIS A 402 5.82 -5.80 -52.65
CA HIS A 402 6.70 -5.18 -53.65
C HIS A 402 7.57 -6.22 -54.37
N ARG A 403 8.13 -7.20 -53.65
CA ARG A 403 8.88 -8.31 -54.27
C ARG A 403 7.99 -9.13 -55.20
N SER A 404 6.82 -9.55 -54.74
CA SER A 404 5.87 -10.34 -55.54
C SER A 404 5.41 -9.60 -56.81
N GLN A 405 5.22 -8.28 -56.74
CA GLN A 405 4.94 -7.45 -57.92
C GLN A 405 6.12 -7.41 -58.91
N GLY A 406 7.36 -7.39 -58.42
CA GLY A 406 8.57 -7.48 -59.24
C GLY A 406 8.59 -8.77 -60.05
N ASP A 407 8.49 -9.91 -59.35
CA ASP A 407 8.50 -11.24 -59.95
C ASP A 407 7.38 -11.41 -60.99
N GLN A 408 6.16 -10.91 -60.71
CA GLN A 408 5.05 -10.93 -61.65
C GLN A 408 5.30 -10.10 -62.91
N ARG A 409 5.98 -8.96 -62.79
CA ARG A 409 6.33 -8.11 -63.95
C ARG A 409 7.44 -8.73 -64.79
N GLU A 410 8.36 -9.45 -64.16
CA GLU A 410 9.45 -10.15 -64.80
C GLU A 410 8.95 -11.39 -65.56
N ASN A 411 8.14 -12.25 -64.91
CA ASN A 411 7.49 -13.39 -65.57
C ASN A 411 6.59 -12.97 -66.75
N LYS A 412 5.86 -11.86 -66.64
CA LYS A 412 5.07 -11.33 -67.78
C LYS A 412 5.92 -10.78 -68.92
N ARG A 413 7.14 -10.35 -68.64
CA ARG A 413 8.09 -9.93 -69.68
C ARG A 413 8.65 -11.15 -70.39
N HIS A 414 9.08 -12.15 -69.63
CA HIS A 414 9.57 -13.43 -70.15
C HIS A 414 8.52 -14.15 -71.00
N SER A 415 7.27 -14.27 -70.54
CA SER A 415 6.21 -14.91 -71.31
C SER A 415 5.82 -14.14 -72.58
N LYS A 416 6.02 -12.81 -72.59
CA LYS A 416 5.79 -12.00 -73.79
C LYS A 416 6.91 -12.16 -74.80
N GLU A 417 8.16 -12.26 -74.34
CA GLU A 417 9.32 -12.52 -75.18
C GLU A 417 9.24 -13.93 -75.78
N GLU A 418 8.86 -14.93 -75.00
CA GLU A 418 8.61 -16.32 -75.46
C GLU A 418 7.49 -16.38 -76.51
N ALA A 419 6.34 -15.74 -76.25
CA ALA A 419 5.25 -15.68 -77.22
C ALA A 419 5.65 -14.91 -78.50
N HIS A 420 6.55 -13.93 -78.41
CA HIS A 420 7.05 -13.23 -79.61
C HIS A 420 8.00 -14.11 -80.43
N GLN A 421 8.83 -14.92 -79.75
CA GLN A 421 9.73 -15.89 -80.39
C GLN A 421 8.95 -17.03 -81.05
N GLU A 422 7.92 -17.58 -80.41
CA GLU A 422 7.04 -18.60 -81.00
C GLU A 422 6.34 -18.08 -82.26
N VAL A 423 5.81 -16.85 -82.24
CA VAL A 423 5.19 -16.24 -83.43
C VAL A 423 6.21 -15.99 -84.55
N GLN A 424 7.45 -15.61 -84.22
CA GLN A 424 8.51 -15.47 -85.24
C GLN A 424 8.97 -16.81 -85.82
N GLN A 425 8.92 -17.88 -85.03
CA GLN A 425 9.28 -19.23 -85.45
C GLN A 425 8.20 -19.84 -86.35
N GLU A 426 6.91 -19.68 -86.01
CA GLU A 426 5.80 -20.06 -86.89
C GLU A 426 5.83 -19.28 -88.21
N LEU A 427 6.10 -17.97 -88.18
CA LEU A 427 6.20 -17.16 -89.41
C LEU A 427 7.40 -17.54 -90.29
N GLY A 428 8.48 -18.07 -89.68
CA GLY A 428 9.66 -18.56 -90.38
C GLY A 428 9.45 -19.92 -91.05
N GLU A 429 8.71 -20.83 -90.40
CA GLU A 429 8.34 -22.13 -90.97
C GLU A 429 7.32 -22.01 -92.12
N ASP A 430 6.37 -21.06 -92.01
CA ASP A 430 5.35 -20.81 -93.04
C ASP A 430 5.92 -20.17 -94.33
N MET A 431 7.10 -19.52 -94.24
CA MET A 431 7.86 -19.05 -95.41
C MET A 431 8.72 -20.14 -96.07
N LEU A 432 9.01 -21.25 -95.39
CA LEU A 432 9.79 -22.36 -95.94
C LEU A 432 8.93 -23.43 -96.64
N GLN A 433 7.60 -23.34 -96.53
CA GLN A 433 6.62 -24.29 -97.08
C GLN A 433 5.80 -23.77 -98.29
N ARG A 434 6.07 -22.56 -98.80
CA ARG A 434 5.50 -22.13 -100.10
C ARG A 434 6.42 -22.58 -101.25
N PRO A 435 5.87 -23.27 -102.27
CA PRO A 435 6.65 -23.91 -103.34
C PRO A 435 7.37 -22.93 -104.26
#